data_AF-A0A7V4HS87-F1
#
_entry.id   AF-A0A7V4HS87-F1
#
_cell.length_a   1.000
_cell.length_b   1.000
_cell.length_c   1.000
_cell.angle_alpha   90.00
_cell.angle_beta   90.00
_cell.angle_gamma   90.00
#
_symmetry.space_group_name_H-M   'P 1'
#
loop_
_entity.id
_entity.type
_entity.pdbx_description
1 polymer ?
#
loop_
_entity_poly.entity_id
_entity_poly.type
_entity_poly.pdbx_seq_one_letter_code
_entity_poly.pdbx_strand_id
1 'polypeptide(L)' 'MLESIASLDDPRIAAYRNLRDRTLRGESLFVAEGRVLARRLLESPYETESILVEEACAEEFAQLAGEAGVGTYYTS' A
#
# COMPACT_ATOMS: atom_id res chain seq x y z
N MET A 1 5.40 8.51 4.96
CA MET A 1 6.55 8.09 5.81
C MET A 1 7.02 6.75 5.28
N LEU A 2 8.33 6.55 5.08
CA LEU A 2 8.87 5.33 4.50
C LEU A 2 9.41 4.41 5.60
N GLU A 3 8.93 3.17 5.66
CA GLU A 3 9.25 2.22 6.73
C GLU A 3 9.55 0.83 6.15
N SER A 4 10.63 0.18 6.62
CA SER A 4 10.89 -1.21 6.27
C SER A 4 10.06 -2.16 7.12
N ILE A 5 9.70 -3.30 6.52
CA ILE A 5 9.09 -4.43 7.19
C ILE A 5 9.98 -5.67 7.01
N ALA A 6 10.21 -6.38 8.12
CA ALA A 6 11.05 -7.58 8.14
C ALA A 6 10.24 -8.89 8.07
N SER A 7 8.90 -8.80 8.12
CA SER A 7 8.03 -9.97 8.11
C SER A 7 6.71 -9.67 7.42
N LEU A 8 6.21 -10.67 6.69
CA LEU A 8 4.86 -10.66 6.12
C LEU A 8 3.78 -10.68 7.22
N ASP A 9 4.12 -11.10 8.43
CA ASP A 9 3.21 -11.11 9.58
C ASP A 9 2.98 -9.73 10.21
N ASP A 10 3.65 -8.69 9.74
CA ASP A 10 3.55 -7.35 10.31
C ASP A 10 2.09 -6.82 10.27
N PRO A 11 1.55 -6.34 11.41
CA PRO A 11 0.17 -5.86 11.47
C PRO A 11 -0.11 -4.69 10.52
N ARG A 12 0.91 -3.87 10.19
CA ARG A 12 0.79 -2.73 9.26
C ARG A 12 0.45 -3.18 7.84
N ILE A 13 0.85 -4.39 7.45
CA ILE A 13 0.58 -4.95 6.11
C ILE A 13 -0.38 -6.15 6.14
N ALA A 14 -1.04 -6.41 7.26
CA ALA A 14 -2.04 -7.47 7.37
C ALA A 14 -3.16 -7.34 6.32
N ALA A 15 -3.43 -6.11 5.87
CA ALA A 15 -4.37 -5.79 4.81
C ALA A 15 -4.09 -6.51 3.49
N TYR A 16 -2.81 -6.67 3.12
CA TYR A 16 -2.39 -7.22 1.83
C TYR A 16 -2.44 -8.75 1.80
N ARG A 17 -2.49 -9.42 2.96
CA ARG A 17 -2.54 -10.89 3.06
C ARG A 17 -3.95 -11.46 2.99
N ASN A 18 -4.93 -10.76 3.57
CA ASN A 18 -6.27 -11.28 3.80
C ASN A 18 -7.33 -10.65 2.88
N LEU A 19 -7.01 -10.45 1.60
CA LEU A 19 -7.88 -9.73 0.65
C LEU A 19 -9.24 -10.41 0.44
N ARG A 20 -9.27 -11.74 0.37
CA ARG A 20 -10.52 -12.51 0.24
C ARG A 20 -11.41 -12.38 1.46
N ASP A 21 -10.87 -12.54 2.66
CA ASP A 21 -11.67 -12.45 3.88
C ASP A 21 -12.20 -11.04 4.15
N ARG A 22 -11.44 -10.00 3.77
CA ARG A 22 -11.86 -8.60 3.99
C ARG A 22 -12.92 -8.12 3.00
N THR A 23 -12.79 -8.50 1.73
CA THR A 23 -13.83 -8.21 0.71
C THR A 23 -15.16 -8.90 1.05
N LEU A 24 -15.11 -10.09 1.65
CA LEU A 24 -16.30 -10.81 2.15
C LEU A 24 -16.96 -10.15 3.38
N ARG A 25 -16.22 -9.32 4.14
CA ARG A 25 -16.75 -8.58 5.30
C ARG A 25 -17.45 -7.27 4.95
N GLY A 26 -17.54 -6.92 3.66
CA GLY A 26 -18.19 -5.69 3.20
C GLY A 26 -17.35 -4.43 3.40
N GLU A 27 -16.05 -4.57 3.62
CA GLU A 27 -15.13 -3.44 3.69
C GLU A 27 -15.02 -2.80 2.29
N SER A 28 -15.17 -1.47 2.20
CA SER A 28 -15.04 -0.71 0.94
C SER A 28 -13.57 -0.49 0.57
N LEU A 29 -12.78 -1.56 0.66
CA LEU A 29 -11.35 -1.58 0.39
C LEU A 29 -11.05 -2.49 -0.79
N PHE A 30 -10.10 -2.07 -1.60
CA PHE A 30 -9.50 -2.88 -2.64
C PHE A 30 -7.99 -2.65 -2.64
N VAL A 31 -7.27 -3.55 -3.30
CA VAL A 31 -5.83 -3.39 -3.55
C VAL A 31 -5.62 -3.25 -5.04
N ALA A 32 -4.87 -2.21 -5.43
CA ALA A 32 -4.35 -2.05 -6.78
C ALA A 32 -2.94 -2.63 -6.83
N GLU A 33 -2.75 -3.70 -7.61
CA GLU A 33 -1.45 -4.33 -7.78
C GLU A 33 -0.79 -3.89 -9.09
N GLY A 34 0.53 -3.69 -9.05
CA GLY A 34 1.33 -3.29 -10.20
C GLY A 34 1.58 -1.78 -10.24
N ARG A 35 2.80 -1.43 -10.63
CA ARG A 35 3.34 -0.05 -10.59
C ARG A 35 2.44 0.98 -11.26
N VAL A 36 1.89 0.67 -12.43
CA VAL A 36 1.02 1.60 -13.19
C VAL A 36 -0.32 1.83 -12.49
N LEU A 37 -0.93 0.76 -11.95
CA LEU A 37 -2.22 0.86 -11.27
C LEU A 37 -2.08 1.55 -9.91
N ALA A 38 -1.03 1.22 -9.15
CA ALA A 38 -0.73 1.87 -7.87
C ALA A 38 -0.52 3.38 -8.04
N ARG A 39 0.24 3.82 -9.06
CA ARG A 39 0.38 5.25 -9.36
C ARG A 39 -0.95 5.91 -9.72
N ARG A 40 -1.74 5.28 -10.59
CA ARG A 40 -3.06 5.81 -10.97
C ARG A 40 -4.00 5.91 -9.78
N LEU A 41 -3.90 5.00 -8.80
CA LEU A 41 -4.69 5.05 -7.58
C LEU A 41 -4.33 6.29 -6.75
N LEU A 42 -3.05 6.61 -6.60
CA LEU A 42 -2.59 7.81 -5.90
C LEU A 42 -3.02 9.11 -6.59
N GLU A 43 -3.13 9.09 -7.92
CA GLU A 43 -3.64 10.22 -8.72
C GLU A 43 -5.18 10.30 -8.75
N SER A 44 -5.86 9.28 -8.23
CA SER A 44 -7.32 9.19 -8.26
C SER A 44 -7.96 9.88 -7.05
N PRO A 45 -9.29 10.11 -7.06
CA PRO A 45 -10.00 10.65 -5.90
C PRO A 45 -10.22 9.62 -4.78
N TYR A 46 -9.74 8.39 -4.92
CA TYR A 46 -9.88 7.38 -3.85
C TYR A 46 -8.82 7.61 -2.78
N GLU A 47 -9.26 7.58 -1.52
CA GLU A 47 -8.36 7.62 -0.37
C GLU A 47 -7.50 6.35 -0.32
N THR A 48 -6.19 6.53 -0.22
CA THR A 48 -5.24 5.42 -0.15
C THR A 48 -4.81 5.23 1.30
N GLU A 49 -5.14 4.07 1.88
CA GLU A 49 -4.81 3.75 3.27
C GLU A 49 -3.31 3.51 3.50
N SER A 50 -2.68 2.76 2.60
CA SER A 50 -1.28 2.36 2.71
C SER A 50 -0.73 1.90 1.37
N ILE A 51 0.59 1.91 1.26
CA ILE A 51 1.33 1.40 0.11
C ILE A 51 2.31 0.34 0.58
N LEU A 52 2.35 -0.79 -0.12
CA LEU A 52 3.38 -1.81 0.04
C LEU A 52 4.11 -1.97 -1.28
N VAL A 53 5.44 -1.80 -1.27
CA VAL A 53 6.31 -1.87 -2.44
C VAL A 53 7.57 -2.67 -2.16
N GLU A 54 8.26 -3.08 -3.21
CA GLU A 54 9.64 -3.58 -3.08
C GLU A 54 10.59 -2.43 -2.75
N GLU A 55 11.71 -2.74 -2.10
CA GLU A 55 12.75 -1.76 -1.72
C GLU A 55 13.19 -0.88 -2.90
N ALA A 56 13.35 -1.45 -4.10
CA ALA A 56 13.74 -0.74 -5.30
C ALA A 56 12.75 0.38 -5.73
N CYS A 57 11.50 0.31 -5.28
CA CYS A 57 10.45 1.30 -5.57
C CYS A 57 10.10 2.17 -4.36
N ALA A 58 10.74 1.95 -3.21
CA ALA A 58 10.43 2.57 -1.93
C ALA A 58 10.47 4.10 -1.98
N GLU A 59 11.55 4.68 -2.49
CA GLU A 59 11.73 6.14 -2.54
C GLU A 59 10.73 6.82 -3.48
N GLU A 60 10.50 6.25 -4.66
CA GLU A 60 9.55 6.77 -5.64
C GLU A 60 8.14 6.84 -5.07
N PHE A 61 7.67 5.74 -4.48
CA PHE A 61 6.32 5.69 -3.92
C PHE A 61 6.21 6.48 -2.62
N ALA A 62 7.28 6.63 -1.84
CA ALA A 62 7.28 7.53 -0.69
C ALA A 62 7.11 8.99 -1.11
N GLN A 63 7.70 9.40 -2.22
CA GLN A 63 7.55 10.75 -2.75
C GLN A 63 6.12 11.00 -3.24
N LEU A 64 5.55 10.07 -4.02
CA LEU A 64 4.17 10.14 -4.49
C LEU A 64 3.17 10.12 -3.32
N ALA A 65 3.42 9.29 -2.31
CA ALA A 65 2.57 9.17 -1.12
C ALA A 65 2.68 10.35 -0.17
N GLY A 66 3.84 11.02 -0.13
CA GLY A 66 4.10 12.16 0.73
C GLY A 66 3.15 13.32 0.45
N GLU A 67 2.75 13.50 -0.81
CA GLU A 67 1.75 14.49 -1.21
C GLU A 67 0.35 14.16 -0.68
N ALA A 68 0.07 12.87 -0.48
CA ALA A 68 -1.22 12.36 -0.01
C ALA A 68 -1.24 12.04 1.50
N GLY A 69 -0.10 12.14 2.21
CA GLY A 69 0.02 11.80 3.64
C GLY A 69 -0.02 10.29 3.95
N VAL A 70 0.27 9.43 2.97
CA VAL A 70 0.09 7.97 3.08
C VAL A 70 1.35 7.28 3.60
N GLY A 71 1.18 6.20 4.38
CA GLY A 71 2.27 5.33 4.84
C GLY A 71 2.78 4.42 3.72
N THR A 72 4.10 4.38 3.52
CA THR A 72 4.75 3.54 2.52
C THR A 72 5.64 2.51 3.22
N TYR A 73 5.35 1.24 2.97
CA TYR A 73 6.05 0.09 3.54
C TYR A 73 6.82 -0.65 2.46
N TYR A 74 8.01 -1.14 2.80
CA TYR A 74 8.79 -1.98 1.88
C TYR A 74 9.44 -3.17 2.56
N THR A 75 9.57 -4.27 1.82
CA THR A 75 10.26 -5.47 2.29
C THR A 75 11.76 -5.35 2.06
N SER A 76 12.55 -5.56 3.11
CA SER A 76 14.02 -5.70 3.09
C SER A 76 14.47 -7.15 3.10
#